data_AF-A0A0E9WAF7-F1
#
_entry.id   AF-A0A0E9WAF7-F1
#
_cell.length_a   1.000
_cell.length_b   1.000
_cell.length_c   1.000
_cell.angle_alpha   90.00
_cell.angle_beta   90.00
_cell.angle_gamma   90.00
#
_symmetry.space_group_name_H-M   'P 1'
#
loop_
_entity.id
_entity.type
_entity.pdbx_description
1 polymer ?
#
loop_
_entity_poly.entity_id
_entity_poly.type
_entity_poly.pdbx_seq_one_letter_code
_entity_poly.pdbx_strand_id
1 'polypeptide(L)'
;MNPDILRERGNASFNTEILTNILDGGAEKTQRRREIENMVISDPDFQHEDLNFLSRSERYDAAVKKSAQMILKLREYGISDPEEIYCYKRYVYRRSQMYPAGVQT
;
A
#
# COMPACT_ATOMS: atom_id res chain seq x y z
N MET A 1 -0.62 2.27 22.34
CA MET A 1 0.59 1.56 21.88
C MET A 1 1.05 0.64 23.02
N ASN A 2 1.51 -0.57 22.72
CA ASN A 2 1.96 -1.51 23.77
C ASN A 2 3.22 -0.95 24.50
N PRO A 3 3.29 -0.97 25.84
CA PRO A 3 4.44 -0.49 26.62
C PRO A 3 5.80 -1.10 26.25
N ASP A 4 5.84 -2.40 25.94
CA ASP A 4 7.09 -3.05 25.54
C ASP A 4 7.60 -2.50 24.21
N ILE A 5 6.69 -2.27 23.25
CA ILE A 5 7.02 -1.67 21.95
C ILE A 5 7.53 -0.23 22.14
N LEU A 6 6.95 0.53 23.07
CA LEU A 6 7.42 1.88 23.39
C LEU A 6 8.85 1.86 23.95
N ARG A 7 9.15 0.93 24.86
CA ARG A 7 10.51 0.76 25.42
C ARG A 7 11.52 0.44 24.31
N GLU A 8 11.22 -0.52 23.44
CA GLU A 8 12.12 -0.89 22.33
C GLU A 8 12.34 0.28 21.36
N ARG A 9 11.29 1.04 21.03
CA ARG A 9 11.41 2.23 20.17
C ARG A 9 12.22 3.36 20.83
N GLY A 10 12.10 3.53 22.14
CA GLY A 10 12.85 4.53 22.90
C GLY A 10 14.35 4.22 23.01
N ASN A 11 14.73 2.95 22.93
CA ASN A 11 16.12 2.49 23.00
C ASN A 11 16.86 2.57 21.65
N ALA A 12 16.21 3.02 20.56
CA ALA A 12 16.83 3.12 19.25
C ALA A 12 17.96 4.16 19.25
N SER A 13 19.15 3.77 18.77
CA SER A 13 20.34 4.63 18.72
C SER A 13 20.43 5.53 17.48
N PHE A 14 19.44 5.48 16.60
CA PHE A 14 19.41 6.23 15.34
C PHE A 14 18.00 6.76 15.05
N ASN A 15 17.92 7.80 14.22
CA ASN A 15 16.64 8.34 13.78
C ASN A 15 16.08 7.53 12.61
N THR A 16 14.94 6.88 12.86
CA THR A 16 14.23 6.06 11.86
C THR A 16 13.74 6.86 10.65
N GLU A 17 13.46 8.15 10.81
CA GLU A 17 13.03 9.01 9.72
C GLU A 17 14.15 9.22 8.69
N ILE A 18 15.38 9.42 9.16
CA ILE A 18 16.56 9.56 8.29
C ILE A 18 16.76 8.28 7.49
N LEU A 19 16.68 7.12 8.15
CA LEU A 19 16.78 5.83 7.46
C LEU A 19 15.67 5.65 6.41
N THR A 20 14.43 6.03 6.74
CA THR A 20 13.30 5.95 5.79
C THR A 20 13.54 6.83 4.58
N ASN A 21 13.98 8.07 4.79
CA ASN A 21 14.31 9.00 3.71
C ASN A 21 15.43 8.46 2.81
N ILE A 22 16.43 7.77 3.38
CA ILE A 22 17.49 7.13 2.58
C ILE A 22 16.92 6.00 1.72
N LEU A 23 16.04 5.16 2.26
CA LEU A 23 15.45 4.02 1.55
C LEU A 23 14.50 4.45 0.42
N ASP A 24 13.70 5.50 0.66
CA ASP A 24 12.75 6.04 -0.32
C ASP A 24 13.44 7.00 -1.31
N GLY A 25 14.72 7.34 -1.11
CA GLY A 25 15.50 8.21 -2.01
C GLY A 25 15.29 9.71 -1.78
N GLY A 26 14.73 10.11 -0.64
CA GLY A 26 14.55 11.49 -0.21
C GLY A 26 13.37 11.69 0.74
N ALA A 27 13.36 12.82 1.44
CA ALA A 27 12.23 13.20 2.31
C ALA A 27 10.94 13.46 1.51
N GLU A 28 11.06 14.06 0.32
CA GLU A 28 9.93 14.32 -0.57
C GLU A 28 9.29 13.01 -1.06
N LYS A 29 10.11 12.04 -1.51
CA LYS A 29 9.63 10.72 -1.92
C LYS A 29 8.98 9.96 -0.76
N THR A 30 9.53 10.07 0.45
CA THR A 30 8.95 9.48 1.66
C THR A 30 7.57 10.07 1.95
N GLN A 31 7.45 11.39 1.89
CA GLN A 31 6.20 12.11 2.11
C GLN A 31 5.16 11.70 1.05
N ARG A 32 5.54 11.69 -0.23
CA ARG A 32 4.66 11.29 -1.32
C ARG A 32 4.20 9.84 -1.20
N ARG A 33 5.10 8.92 -0.83
CA ARG A 33 4.74 7.51 -0.57
C ARG A 33 3.72 7.39 0.57
N ARG A 34 3.89 8.15 1.66
CA ARG A 34 2.95 8.17 2.79
C ARG A 34 1.58 8.75 2.41
N GLU A 35 1.55 9.75 1.53
CA GLU A 35 0.30 10.28 0.97
C GLU A 35 -0.44 9.21 0.17
N ILE A 36 0.26 8.53 -0.75
CA ILE A 36 -0.31 7.42 -1.54
C ILE A 36 -0.81 6.28 -0.64
N GLU A 37 -0.03 5.93 0.38
CA GLU A 37 -0.43 4.96 1.39
C GLU A 37 -1.73 5.35 2.08
N ASN A 38 -1.83 6.60 2.53
CA ASN A 38 -3.01 7.11 3.21
C ASN A 38 -4.24 7.17 2.29
N MET A 39 -4.07 7.56 1.01
CA MET A 39 -5.15 7.55 0.02
C MET A 39 -5.78 6.16 -0.10
N VAL A 40 -4.96 5.11 -0.20
CA VAL A 40 -5.45 3.73 -0.34
C VAL A 40 -6.02 3.17 0.96
N ILE A 41 -5.35 3.40 2.10
CA ILE A 41 -5.77 2.83 3.40
C ILE A 41 -7.07 3.47 3.90
N SER A 42 -7.28 4.76 3.63
CA SER A 42 -8.50 5.47 4.03
C SER A 42 -9.70 5.22 3.13
N ASP A 43 -9.48 4.74 1.89
CA ASP A 43 -10.56 4.46 0.94
C ASP A 43 -11.32 3.17 1.33
N PRO A 44 -12.64 3.26 1.59
CA PRO A 44 -13.49 2.10 1.88
C PRO A 44 -13.54 1.07 0.74
N ASP A 45 -13.35 1.48 -0.52
CA ASP A 45 -13.44 0.60 -1.69
C ASP A 45 -12.31 -0.45 -1.72
N PHE A 46 -11.20 -0.19 -1.02
CA PHE A 46 -10.09 -1.13 -0.87
C PHE A 46 -10.13 -1.92 0.44
N GLN A 47 -11.11 -1.70 1.31
CA GLN A 47 -11.31 -2.52 2.51
C GLN A 47 -12.01 -3.83 2.15
N HIS A 48 -11.58 -4.91 2.78
CA HIS A 48 -12.16 -6.23 2.62
C HIS A 48 -11.94 -7.04 3.89
N GLU A 49 -12.71 -8.12 4.07
CA GLU A 49 -12.46 -9.10 5.11
C GLU A 49 -11.06 -9.69 4.98
N ASP A 50 -10.47 -10.12 6.11
CA ASP A 50 -9.18 -10.79 6.03
C ASP A 50 -9.28 -11.99 5.08
N LEU A 51 -8.38 -12.03 4.10
CA LEU A 51 -8.33 -13.06 3.07
C LEU A 51 -8.27 -14.46 3.66
N ASN A 52 -7.70 -14.60 4.86
CA ASN A 52 -7.61 -15.88 5.56
C ASN A 52 -8.99 -16.51 5.83
N PHE A 53 -10.06 -15.71 5.85
CA PHE A 53 -11.44 -16.17 5.99
C PHE A 53 -12.15 -16.39 4.65
N LEU A 54 -11.52 -16.00 3.52
CA LEU A 54 -12.09 -16.14 2.18
C LEU A 54 -11.59 -17.40 1.48
N SER A 55 -12.49 -18.07 0.78
CA SER A 55 -12.15 -19.14 -0.16
C SER A 55 -11.32 -18.62 -1.34
N ARG A 56 -10.72 -19.55 -2.10
CA ARG A 56 -9.93 -19.19 -3.29
C ARG A 56 -10.74 -18.38 -4.32
N SER A 57 -12.02 -18.70 -4.51
CA SER A 57 -12.88 -17.99 -5.47
C SER A 57 -13.16 -16.57 -4.98
N GLU A 58 -13.54 -16.41 -3.72
CA GLU A 58 -13.82 -15.10 -3.13
C GLU A 58 -12.58 -14.18 -3.11
N ARG A 59 -11.39 -14.76 -2.87
CA ARG A 59 -10.12 -14.02 -2.99
C ARG A 59 -9.90 -13.52 -4.41
N TYR A 60 -10.23 -14.32 -5.43
CA TYR A 60 -10.11 -13.91 -6.82
C TYR A 60 -11.08 -12.79 -7.15
N ASP A 61 -12.36 -12.92 -6.77
CA ASP A 61 -13.38 -11.90 -7.02
C ASP A 61 -13.03 -10.57 -6.34
N ALA A 62 -12.55 -10.62 -5.08
CA ALA A 62 -12.07 -9.45 -4.36
C ALA A 62 -10.85 -8.80 -5.04
N ALA A 63 -9.91 -9.60 -5.56
CA ALA A 63 -8.74 -9.09 -6.27
C ALA A 63 -9.12 -8.43 -7.62
N VAL A 64 -10.07 -8.99 -8.36
CA VAL A 64 -10.59 -8.42 -9.61
C VAL A 64 -11.32 -7.11 -9.35
N LYS A 65 -12.21 -7.07 -8.34
CA LYS A 65 -12.92 -5.85 -7.94
C LYS A 65 -11.93 -4.73 -7.59
N LYS A 66 -10.90 -5.03 -6.79
CA LYS A 66 -9.85 -4.06 -6.43
C LYS A 66 -9.00 -3.63 -7.62
N SER A 67 -8.72 -4.52 -8.57
CA SER A 67 -8.02 -4.19 -9.82
C SER A 67 -8.79 -3.12 -10.59
N ALA A 68 -10.10 -3.33 -10.79
CA ALA A 68 -10.95 -2.40 -11.52
C ALA A 68 -11.04 -1.05 -10.82
N GLN A 69 -11.28 -1.05 -9.50
CA GLN A 69 -11.35 0.20 -8.72
C GLN A 69 -10.02 0.96 -8.74
N MET A 70 -8.89 0.26 -8.62
CA MET A 70 -7.58 0.89 -8.72
C MET A 70 -7.40 1.63 -10.04
N ILE A 71 -7.73 1.01 -11.17
CA ILE A 71 -7.56 1.65 -12.50
C ILE A 71 -8.40 2.92 -12.60
N LEU A 72 -9.63 2.90 -12.09
CA LEU A 72 -10.50 4.08 -12.07
C LEU A 72 -9.93 5.19 -11.19
N LYS A 73 -9.49 4.86 -9.96
CA LYS A 73 -8.93 5.82 -9.01
C LYS A 73 -7.60 6.41 -9.48
N LEU A 74 -6.71 5.61 -10.07
CA LEU A 74 -5.46 6.11 -10.66
C LEU A 74 -5.75 7.16 -11.75
N ARG A 75 -6.77 6.92 -12.57
CA ARG A 75 -7.21 7.89 -13.59
C ARG A 75 -7.83 9.14 -12.96
N GLU A 76 -8.65 8.99 -11.92
CA GLU A 76 -9.29 10.09 -11.19
C GLU A 76 -8.25 11.00 -10.52
N TYR A 77 -7.25 10.41 -9.87
CA TYR A 77 -6.17 11.13 -9.18
C TYR A 77 -5.06 11.61 -10.12
N GLY A 78 -5.12 11.26 -11.40
CA GLY A 78 -4.10 11.63 -12.39
C GLY A 78 -2.71 11.03 -12.09
N ILE A 79 -2.65 9.88 -11.41
CA ILE A 79 -1.40 9.23 -11.06
C ILE A 79 -0.89 8.46 -12.29
N SER A 80 0.10 9.02 -12.97
CA SER A 80 0.72 8.44 -14.16
C SER A 80 2.20 8.06 -13.98
N ASP A 81 2.84 8.52 -12.91
CA ASP A 81 4.24 8.21 -12.64
C ASP A 81 4.41 6.71 -12.32
N PRO A 82 5.36 5.99 -12.95
CA PRO A 82 5.54 4.56 -12.73
C PRO A 82 5.89 4.18 -11.27
N GLU A 83 6.66 5.00 -10.55
CA GLU A 83 6.99 4.75 -9.14
C GLU A 83 5.75 4.96 -8.25
N GLU A 84 4.95 5.98 -8.53
CA GLU A 84 3.69 6.23 -7.82
C GLU A 84 2.66 5.15 -8.09
N ILE A 85 2.50 4.71 -9.34
CA ILE A 85 1.64 3.58 -9.72
C ILE A 85 2.09 2.33 -8.98
N TYR A 86 3.39 2.05 -8.95
CA TYR A 86 3.95 0.92 -8.21
C TYR A 86 3.63 1.00 -6.71
N CYS A 87 3.80 2.18 -6.09
CA CYS A 87 3.45 2.41 -4.70
C CYS A 87 1.96 2.18 -4.45
N TYR A 88 1.09 2.80 -5.25
CA TYR A 88 -0.36 2.68 -5.15
C TYR A 88 -0.80 1.21 -5.23
N LYS A 89 -0.32 0.53 -6.27
CA LYS A 89 -0.50 -0.92 -6.50
C LYS A 89 -0.09 -1.75 -5.28
N ARG A 90 1.06 -1.45 -4.69
CA ARG A 90 1.57 -2.18 -3.52
C ARG A 90 0.65 -2.05 -2.29
N TYR A 91 0.04 -0.88 -2.09
CA TYR A 91 -0.87 -0.64 -0.96
C TYR A 91 -2.25 -1.28 -1.17
N VAL A 92 -2.80 -1.26 -2.39
CA VAL A 92 -4.11 -1.88 -2.68
C VAL A 92 -4.11 -3.39 -2.38
N TYR A 93 -2.98 -4.06 -2.57
CA TYR A 93 -2.85 -5.52 -2.44
C TYR A 93 -2.13 -5.96 -1.16
N ARG A 94 -1.81 -5.01 -0.28
CA ARG A 94 -1.17 -5.21 1.04
C ARG A 94 -0.02 -6.23 0.99
N ARG A 95 0.90 -6.08 0.03
CA ARG A 95 2.12 -6.92 -0.17
C ARG A 95 1.92 -8.44 -0.38
N SER A 96 0.72 -8.99 -0.24
CA SER A 96 0.51 -10.45 -0.16
C SER A 96 -0.42 -11.04 -1.23
N GLN A 97 -1.11 -10.20 -2.01
CA GLN A 97 -2.05 -10.69 -3.03
C GLN A 97 -1.45 -10.65 -4.44
N MET A 98 -1.57 -11.78 -5.16
CA MET A 98 -1.21 -11.89 -6.57
C MET A 98 -2.18 -11.07 -7.43
N TYR A 99 -1.63 -10.21 -8.29
CA TYR A 99 -2.40 -9.43 -9.25
C TYR A 99 -3.00 -10.33 -10.33
N PRO A 100 -4.34 -10.36 -10.51
CA PRO A 100 -4.93 -11.09 -11.62
C PRO A 100 -4.65 -10.40 -12.96
N ALA A 101 -4.47 -9.07 -12.98
CA ALA A 101 -4.22 -8.28 -14.19
C ALA A 101 -2.74 -8.22 -14.65
N GLY A 102 -1.84 -9.01 -14.05
CA GLY A 102 -0.41 -9.02 -14.43
C GLY A 102 -0.08 -9.66 -15.79
N VAL A 103 -1.10 -10.08 -16.55
CA VAL A 103 -0.97 -10.78 -17.84
C VAL A 103 -1.34 -9.88 -19.03
N GLN A 104 -1.70 -8.61 -18.79
CA GLN A 104 -2.02 -7.65 -19.86
C GLN A 104 -0.95 -6.56 -19.94
N THR A 105 0.21 -6.93 -20.49
CA THR A 105 1.19 -6.02 -21.11
C THR A 105 1.71 -6.69 -22.36
#